data_AF-E2C7X3-F1
#
_entry.id   AF-E2C7X3-F1
#
_cell.length_a   1.000
_cell.length_b   1.000
_cell.length_c   1.000
_cell.angle_alpha   90.00
_cell.angle_beta   90.00
_cell.angle_gamma   90.00
#
_symmetry.space_group_name_H-M   'P 1'
#
loop_
_entity.id
_entity.type
_entity.pdbx_description
1 polymer ?
#
loop_
_entity_poly.entity_id
_entity_poly.type
_entity_poly.pdbx_seq_one_letter_code
_entity_poly.pdbx_strand_id
1 'polypeptide(L)' 'CGIVDGIFIGPHFFEGTVNAGRYSDFLQNRLPMLLQEVPLATRESMWSQQDGALAHSAWVVK' A
#
# COMPACT_ATOMS: atom_id res chain seq x y z
N CYS A 1 -2.96 -6.91 -2.31
CA CYS A 1 -2.58 -7.37 -0.94
C CYS A 1 -1.07 -7.35 -0.85
N GLY A 2 -0.52 -7.41 0.36
CA GLY A 2 0.92 -7.48 0.59
C GLY A 2 1.27 -8.55 1.63
N ILE A 3 2.55 -8.83 1.77
CA ILE A 3 3.10 -9.66 2.84
C ILE A 3 4.40 -9.04 3.32
N VAL A 4 4.60 -8.99 4.63
CA VAL A 4 5.84 -8.51 5.25
C VAL A 4 6.09 -9.33 6.50
N ASP A 5 7.29 -9.88 6.65
CA ASP A 5 7.70 -10.67 7.83
C ASP A 5 6.69 -11.80 8.18
N GLY A 6 6.15 -12.47 7.15
CA GLY A 6 5.13 -13.51 7.31
C GLY A 6 3.72 -13.01 7.65
N ILE A 7 3.52 -11.71 7.85
CA ILE A 7 2.24 -11.08 8.14
C ILE A 7 1.55 -10.70 6.84
N PHE A 8 0.31 -11.17 6.66
CA PHE A 8 -0.52 -10.83 5.50
C PHE A 8 -1.18 -9.47 5.68
N ILE A 9 -1.07 -8.60 4.67
CA ILE A 9 -1.59 -7.23 4.68
C ILE A 9 -2.74 -7.10 3.68
N GLY A 10 -3.93 -6.82 4.20
CA GLY A 10 -5.17 -6.66 3.41
C GLY A 10 -6.06 -7.92 3.42
N PRO A 11 -6.87 -8.17 2.35
CA PRO A 11 -6.98 -7.37 1.12
C PRO A 11 -7.64 -6.00 1.33
N HIS A 12 -7.40 -5.09 0.39
CA HIS A 12 -8.17 -3.85 0.24
C HIS A 12 -8.80 -3.84 -1.15
N PHE A 13 -10.10 -3.57 -1.21
CA PHE A 13 -10.84 -3.51 -2.46
C PHE A 13 -11.11 -2.06 -2.82
N PHE A 14 -10.70 -1.69 -4.04
CA PHE A 14 -10.99 -0.38 -4.60
C PHE A 14 -12.41 -0.37 -5.19
N GLU A 15 -13.13 0.73 -4.99
CA GLU A 15 -14.40 0.96 -5.68
C GLU A 15 -14.13 1.47 -7.11
N GLY A 16 -14.29 0.57 -8.08
CA GLY A 16 -14.00 0.83 -9.49
C GLY A 16 -12.52 0.77 -9.84
N THR A 17 -12.17 1.25 -11.04
CA THR A 17 -10.79 1.21 -11.55
C THR A 17 -9.84 2.03 -10.67
N VAL A 18 -8.67 1.47 -10.38
CA VAL A 18 -7.60 2.17 -9.67
C VAL A 18 -7.07 3.31 -10.53
N ASN A 19 -7.11 4.52 -10.01
CA ASN A 19 -6.45 5.68 -10.58
C ASN A 19 -5.44 6.23 -9.55
N ALA A 20 -4.59 7.16 -9.98
CA ALA A 20 -3.54 7.72 -9.14
C ALA A 20 -4.06 8.34 -7.83
N GLY A 21 -5.22 9.02 -7.87
CA GLY A 21 -5.82 9.62 -6.67
C GLY A 21 -6.30 8.60 -5.66
N ARG A 22 -7.04 7.58 -6.10
CA ARG A 22 -7.47 6.45 -5.26
C ARG A 22 -6.29 5.68 -4.70
N TYR A 23 -5.24 5.52 -5.51
CA TYR A 23 -4.03 4.84 -5.09
C TYR A 23 -3.27 5.63 -4.02
N SER A 24 -3.11 6.95 -4.21
CA SER A 24 -2.52 7.84 -3.22
C SER A 24 -3.30 7.85 -1.91
N ASP A 25 -4.64 7.89 -1.97
CA ASP A 25 -5.50 7.81 -0.78
C ASP A 25 -5.31 6.48 -0.04
N PHE A 26 -5.23 5.37 -0.78
CA PHE A 26 -4.92 4.07 -0.19
C PHE A 26 -3.58 4.07 0.54
N LEU A 27 -2.50 4.57 -0.08
CA LEU A 27 -1.18 4.59 0.55
C LEU A 27 -1.13 5.46 1.82
N GLN A 28 -1.81 6.61 1.81
CA GLN A 28 -1.73 7.58 2.90
C GLN A 28 -2.69 7.26 4.04
N ASN A 29 -3.89 6.77 3.72
CA ASN A 29 -4.97 6.64 4.70
C ASN A 29 -5.32 5.20 5.03
N ARG A 30 -5.17 4.25 4.09
CA ARG A 30 -5.60 2.86 4.28
C ARG A 30 -4.46 1.92 4.64
N LEU A 31 -3.35 1.98 3.92
CA LEU A 31 -2.19 1.11 4.13
C LEU A 31 -1.62 1.21 5.56
N PRO A 32 -1.49 2.39 6.20
CA PRO A 32 -0.99 2.47 7.57
C PRO A 32 -1.87 1.74 8.58
N MET A 33 -3.19 1.73 8.36
CA MET A 33 -4.13 0.97 9.20
C MET A 33 -3.91 -0.54 9.06
N LEU A 34 -3.67 -1.02 7.84
CA LEU A 34 -3.40 -2.44 7.58
C LEU A 34 -2.03 -2.90 8.12
N LEU A 35 -1.10 -1.97 8.35
CA LEU A 35 0.22 -2.26 8.91
C LEU A 35 0.25 -2.17 10.44
N GLN A 36 -0.88 -1.93 11.12
CA GLN A 36 -0.89 -1.72 12.58
C GLN A 36 -0.33 -2.90 13.36
N GLU A 37 -0.56 -4.13 12.90
CA GLU A 37 -0.07 -5.36 13.53
C GLU A 37 1.40 -5.69 13.18
N VAL A 38 1.97 -5.02 12.18
CA VAL A 38 3.38 -5.19 11.82
C VAL A 38 4.25 -4.45 12.85
N PRO A 39 5.32 -5.03 13.39
CA PRO A 39 6.21 -4.31 14.32
C PRO A 39 6.78 -3.03 13.70
N LEU A 40 6.94 -1.96 14.49
CA LEU A 40 7.43 -0.67 13.99
C LEU A 40 8.81 -0.80 13.32
N ALA A 41 9.74 -1.53 13.95
CA ALA A 41 11.08 -1.77 13.38
C ALA A 41 11.03 -2.47 12.01
N THR A 42 10.03 -3.36 11.80
CA THR A 42 9.80 -3.99 10.50
C THR A 42 9.25 -2.98 9.49
N ARG A 43 8.33 -2.10 9.88
CA ARG A 43 7.78 -1.04 9.00
C ARG A 43 8.84 -0.04 8.56
N GLU A 44 9.80 0.29 9.42
CA GLU A 44 10.89 1.22 9.11
C GLU A 44 11.91 0.65 8.13
N SER A 45 11.95 -0.68 7.98
CA SER A 45 12.93 -1.40 7.14
C SER A 45 12.29 -2.18 5.98
N MET A 46 10.96 -2.11 5.82
CA MET A 46 10.26 -2.83 4.76
C MET A 46 10.44 -2.19 3.38
N TRP A 47 10.32 -3.01 2.34
CA TRP A 47 10.37 -2.59 0.95
C TRP A 47 8.99 -2.70 0.32
N SER A 48 8.61 -1.71 -0.49
CA SER A 48 7.36 -1.75 -1.25
C SER A 48 7.64 -2.28 -2.66
N GLN A 49 6.95 -3.35 -3.05
CA GLN A 49 7.02 -3.94 -4.40
C GLN A 49 5.65 -3.90 -5.07
N GLN A 50 5.61 -3.40 -6.31
CA GLN A 50 4.39 -3.20 -7.11
C GLN A 50 4.69 -3.50 -8.58
N ASP A 51 3.65 -3.68 -9.39
CA ASP A 51 3.79 -3.76 -10.84
C ASP A 51 3.95 -2.36 -11.47
N GLY A 52 4.14 -2.31 -12.79
CA GLY A 52 4.30 -1.08 -13.56
C GLY A 52 3.00 -0.37 -13.97
N ALA A 53 1.88 -0.58 -13.26
CA ALA A 53 0.63 0.10 -13.60
C ALA A 53 0.78 1.63 -13.51
N LEU A 54 0.16 2.36 -14.45
CA LEU A 54 0.29 3.82 -14.55
C LEU A 54 -0.06 4.56 -13.25
N ALA A 55 -1.02 4.05 -12.49
CA ALA A 55 -1.42 4.65 -11.22
C ALA A 55 -0.29 4.66 -10.19
N HIS A 56 0.65 3.70 -10.22
CA HIS A 56 1.71 3.54 -9.23
C HIS A 56 2.88 4.53 -9.43
N SER A 57 3.06 5.05 -10.64
CA SER A 57 4.16 5.97 -10.99
C SER A 57 3.69 7.40 -11.25
N ALA A 58 2.45 7.73 -10.86
CA ALA A 58 1.88 9.06 -11.05
C ALA A 58 2.45 10.06 -10.03
N TRP A 59 2.62 11.32 -10.45
CA TRP A 59 3.22 12.38 -9.62
C TRP A 59 2.55 12.61 -8.25
N VAL A 60 1.24 12.36 -8.15
CA VAL A 60 0.50 12.54 -6.89
C VAL A 60 0.78 11.43 -5.87
N VAL A 61 1.30 10.28 -6.32
CA VAL A 61 1.64 9.13 -5.48
C VAL A 61 3.02 9.38 -4.86
N LYS A 62 3.09 9.26 -3.52
CA LYS A 62 4.26 9.57 -2.70
C LYS A 62 4.69 8.35 -1.91
#